data_AF-A0A7V0NNU7-F1
#
_entry.id   AF-A0A7V0NNU7-F1
#
_cell.length_a   1.000
_cell.length_b   1.000
_cell.length_c   1.000
_cell.angle_alpha   90.00
_cell.angle_beta   90.00
_cell.angle_gamma   90.00
#
_symmetry.space_group_name_H-M   'P 1'
#
loop_
_entity.id
_entity.type
_entity.pdbx_description
1 polymer ?
#
loop_
_entity_poly.entity_id
_entity_poly.type
_entity_poly.pdbx_seq_one_letter_code
_entity_poly.pdbx_strand_id
1 'polypeptide(L)'
;MIAGTSDYFFLLQTAYDNAVNPDLIKSHIATLTGDLNINAAKTVTIEGGYECDYATSTGDTTVNGNMNISDGEVTIMNLVLE
;
A
#
# COMPACT_ATOMS: atom_id res chain seq x y z
N MET A 1 7.56 6.29 2.14
CA MET A 1 7.13 5.87 3.50
C MET A 1 5.66 5.51 3.39
N ILE A 2 5.20 4.57 4.21
CA ILE A 2 3.82 4.07 4.18
C ILE A 2 3.22 4.18 5.58
N ALA A 3 2.05 4.81 5.73
CA ALA A 3 1.36 5.00 7.00
C ALA A 3 0.19 4.02 7.16
N GLY A 4 0.22 3.22 8.22
CA GLY A 4 -0.92 2.47 8.76
C GLY A 4 -0.94 2.62 10.29
N THR A 5 -2.02 3.20 10.82
CA THR A 5 -2.42 3.50 12.23
C THR A 5 -1.40 3.92 13.32
N SER A 6 -0.09 3.98 13.06
CA SER A 6 0.97 4.81 13.68
C SER A 6 2.38 4.37 13.26
N ASP A 7 2.50 3.37 12.39
CA ASP A 7 3.78 2.81 11.97
C ASP A 7 4.15 3.22 10.54
N TYR A 8 5.44 3.55 10.36
CA TYR A 8 6.01 3.91 9.07
C TYR A 8 6.80 2.73 8.50
N PHE A 9 6.37 2.23 7.35
CA PHE A 9 7.04 1.14 6.65
C PHE A 9 7.78 1.62 5.40
N PHE A 10 8.84 0.90 5.06
CA PHE A 10 9.61 1.12 3.81
C PHE A 10 9.07 0.31 2.63
N LEU A 11 8.37 -0.80 2.89
CA LEU A 11 7.84 -1.72 1.89
C LEU A 11 6.32 -1.88 2.04
N LEU A 12 5.60 -1.92 0.91
CA LEU A 12 4.14 -2.14 0.91
C LEU A 12 3.77 -3.50 1.47
N GLN A 13 4.56 -4.55 1.21
CA GLN A 13 4.32 -5.86 1.79
C GLN A 13 4.33 -5.82 3.31
N THR A 14 5.33 -5.16 3.93
CA THR A 14 5.41 -5.10 5.39
C THR A 14 4.25 -4.31 6.00
N ALA A 15 3.81 -3.24 5.34
CA ALA A 15 2.61 -2.51 5.75
C ALA A 15 1.36 -3.40 5.65
N TYR A 16 1.21 -4.14 4.54
CA TYR A 16 0.12 -5.10 4.38
C TYR A 16 0.17 -6.18 5.45
N ASP A 17 1.31 -6.78 5.76
CA ASP A 17 1.42 -7.85 6.74
C ASP A 17 0.95 -7.40 8.14
N ASN A 18 1.25 -6.15 8.52
CA ASN A 18 0.86 -5.56 9.81
C ASN A 18 -0.55 -4.95 9.82
N ALA A 19 -1.17 -4.75 8.66
CA ALA A 19 -2.51 -4.16 8.56
C ALA A 19 -3.57 -5.05 9.24
N VAL A 20 -4.50 -4.40 9.94
CA VAL A 20 -5.66 -5.05 10.57
C VAL A 20 -6.82 -5.22 9.57
N ASN A 21 -7.92 -5.85 9.98
CA ASN A 21 -9.10 -6.03 9.13
C ASN A 21 -10.30 -5.22 9.66
N PRO A 22 -10.82 -4.21 8.93
CA PRO A 22 -10.24 -3.56 7.74
C PRO A 22 -9.17 -2.53 8.10
N ASP A 23 -8.31 -2.16 7.14
CA ASP A 23 -7.31 -1.09 7.34
C ASP A 23 -7.04 -0.28 6.07
N LEU A 24 -6.49 0.93 6.25
CA LEU A 24 -6.08 1.85 5.21
C LEU A 24 -4.57 2.07 5.26
N ILE A 25 -3.90 1.70 4.18
CA ILE A 25 -2.47 1.88 3.95
C ILE A 25 -2.29 3.08 3.01
N LYS A 26 -1.59 4.11 3.47
CA LYS A 26 -1.24 5.27 2.63
C LYS A 26 0.22 5.24 2.24
N SER A 27 0.53 5.43 0.96
CA SER A 27 1.90 5.47 0.45
C SER A 27 2.24 6.82 -0.18
N HIS A 28 3.49 7.26 0.00
CA HIS A 28 3.98 8.47 -0.66
C HIS A 28 4.02 8.34 -2.19
N ILE A 29 3.98 9.48 -2.88
CA ILE A 29 4.38 9.61 -4.29
C ILE A 29 5.86 9.23 -4.43
N ALA A 30 6.12 8.01 -4.89
CA ALA A 30 7.45 7.41 -4.99
C ALA A 30 7.40 6.16 -5.87
N THR A 31 8.58 5.72 -6.31
CA THR A 31 8.77 4.37 -6.88
C THR A 31 9.24 3.43 -5.78
N LEU A 32 8.47 2.38 -5.53
CA LEU A 32 8.78 1.30 -4.61
C LEU A 32 9.12 0.03 -5.39
N THR A 33 9.98 -0.81 -4.82
CA THR A 33 10.30 -2.12 -5.38
C THR A 33 9.79 -3.22 -4.45
N GLY A 34 9.37 -4.33 -5.02
CA GLY A 34 8.96 -5.53 -4.29
C GLY A 34 7.56 -6.00 -4.67
N ASP A 35 7.34 -7.30 -4.47
CA ASP A 35 6.05 -7.92 -4.73
C ASP A 35 5.06 -7.62 -3.61
N LEU A 36 3.78 -7.57 -3.96
CA LEU A 36 2.65 -7.46 -3.04
C LEU A 36 1.81 -8.73 -3.09
N ASN A 37 1.82 -9.49 -2.00
CA ASN A 37 1.12 -10.75 -1.83
C ASN A 37 -0.04 -10.54 -0.86
N ILE A 38 -1.25 -10.48 -1.41
CA ILE A 38 -2.51 -10.39 -0.68
C ILE A 38 -2.98 -11.82 -0.40
N ASN A 39 -2.59 -12.34 0.76
CA ASN A 39 -2.64 -13.77 1.07
C ASN A 39 -3.28 -14.09 2.44
N ALA A 40 -3.96 -13.11 3.04
CA ALA A 40 -4.67 -13.26 4.30
C ALA A 40 -6.12 -12.79 4.15
N ALA A 41 -7.05 -13.48 4.82
CA ALA A 41 -8.47 -13.15 4.89
C ALA A 41 -8.76 -11.81 5.62
N LYS A 42 -8.32 -10.71 5.02
CA LYS A 42 -8.55 -9.33 5.46
C LYS A 42 -8.83 -8.41 4.29
N THR A 43 -9.54 -7.32 4.57
CA THR A 43 -9.85 -6.27 3.60
C THR A 43 -8.93 -5.07 3.84
N VAL A 44 -8.18 -4.67 2.83
CA VAL A 44 -7.23 -3.54 2.92
C VAL A 44 -7.45 -2.56 1.77
N THR A 45 -7.45 -1.27 2.07
CA THR A 45 -7.36 -0.22 1.06
C THR A 45 -5.93 0.29 0.99
N ILE A 46 -5.35 0.37 -0.22
CA ILE A 46 -4.04 0.97 -0.45
C ILE A 46 -4.21 2.22 -1.31
N GLU A 47 -3.83 3.36 -0.75
CA GLU A 47 -3.89 4.67 -1.39
C GLU A 47 -2.47 5.21 -1.60
N GLY A 48 -2.08 5.40 -2.85
CA GLY A 48 -0.78 5.96 -3.21
C GLY A 48 -0.79 7.47 -3.45
N GLY A 49 0.38 7.97 -3.80
CA GLY A 49 0.55 9.34 -4.30
C GLY A 49 0.61 10.44 -3.27
N TYR A 50 0.75 10.12 -1.98
CA TYR A 50 0.76 11.13 -0.93
C TYR A 50 2.05 11.96 -0.86
N GLU A 51 1.93 13.22 -0.50
CA GLU A 51 3.06 14.03 -0.02
C GLU A 51 3.56 13.54 1.34
N CYS A 52 4.71 14.05 1.79
CA CYS A 52 5.38 13.62 3.02
C CYS A 52 4.53 13.70 4.30
N ASP A 53 3.47 14.50 4.30
CA ASP A 53 2.55 14.70 5.43
C ASP A 53 1.29 13.82 5.36
N TYR A 54 1.11 13.05 4.28
CA TYR A 54 -0.09 12.24 4.01
C TYR A 54 -1.40 13.02 3.99
N ALA A 55 -1.35 14.36 3.87
CA ALA A 55 -2.54 15.21 3.86
C ALA A 55 -3.15 15.30 2.46
N THR A 56 -2.31 15.28 1.42
CA THR A 56 -2.73 15.42 0.02
C THR A 56 -2.10 14.35 -0.85
N SER A 57 -2.89 13.79 -1.78
CA SER A 57 -2.41 12.90 -2.85
C SER A 57 -2.25 13.74 -4.12
N THR A 58 -1.03 13.80 -4.66
CA THR A 58 -0.62 14.68 -5.76
C THR A 58 -0.21 13.90 -7.02
N GLY A 59 -0.20 12.57 -6.97
CA GLY A 59 0.13 11.71 -8.10
C GLY A 59 -0.13 10.24 -7.78
N ASP A 60 0.70 9.35 -8.33
CA ASP A 60 0.62 7.91 -8.10
C ASP A 60 1.87 7.39 -7.38
N THR A 61 1.71 6.33 -6.59
CA THR A 61 2.85 5.49 -6.17
C THR A 61 3.10 4.43 -7.25
N THR A 62 4.31 4.36 -7.78
CA THR A 62 4.72 3.29 -8.70
C THR A 62 5.27 2.11 -7.89
N VAL A 63 4.89 0.88 -8.22
CA VAL A 63 5.42 -0.36 -7.63
C VAL A 63 6.00 -1.21 -8.74
N ASN A 64 7.32 -1.43 -8.67
CA ASN A 64 8.03 -2.30 -9.60
C ASN A 64 8.09 -3.71 -9.00
N GLY A 65 7.29 -4.62 -9.55
CA GLY A 65 7.11 -5.96 -9.01
C GLY A 65 5.77 -6.57 -9.44
N ASN A 66 5.38 -7.65 -8.76
CA ASN A 66 4.14 -8.35 -9.03
C ASN A 66 3.12 -8.15 -7.90
N MET A 67 1.84 -8.13 -8.24
CA MET A 67 0.75 -8.24 -7.27
C MET A 67 0.07 -9.60 -7.42
N ASN A 68 0.07 -10.38 -6.35
CA ASN A 68 -0.60 -11.67 -6.28
C ASN A 68 -1.72 -11.62 -5.24
N ILE A 69 -2.94 -12.00 -5.62
CA ILE A 69 -4.07 -12.08 -4.71
C ILE A 69 -4.49 -13.55 -4.62
N SER A 70 -4.35 -14.13 -3.43
CA SER A 70 -4.74 -15.52 -3.16
C SER A 70 -5.77 -15.67 -2.04
N ASP A 71 -5.92 -14.67 -1.16
CA ASP A 71 -6.97 -14.62 -0.13
C ASP A 71 -7.20 -13.17 0.32
N GLY A 72 -8.41 -12.85 0.79
CA GLY A 72 -8.82 -11.51 1.20
C GLY A 72 -9.26 -10.59 0.05
N GLU A 73 -9.30 -9.29 0.35
CA GLU A 73 -9.76 -8.25 -0.59
C GLU A 73 -8.83 -7.03 -0.51
N VAL A 74 -8.48 -6.47 -1.67
CA VAL A 74 -7.71 -5.23 -1.75
C VAL A 74 -8.40 -4.21 -2.65
N THR A 75 -8.53 -2.97 -2.16
CA THR A 75 -8.91 -1.81 -2.98
C THR A 75 -7.66 -0.98 -3.25
N ILE A 76 -7.40 -0.66 -4.53
CA ILE A 76 -6.23 0.10 -4.96
C ILE A 76 -6.66 1.46 -5.49
N MET A 77 -6.02 2.52 -4.99
CA MET A 77 -6.20 3.89 -5.47
C MET A 77 -4.83 4.56 -5.64
N ASN A 78 -4.67 5.30 -6.74
CA ASN A 78 -3.48 6.11 -7.05
C ASN A 78 -2.16 5.30 -7.01
N LEU A 79 -2.20 4.12 -7.62
CA LEU A 79 -1.13 3.13 -7.59
C LEU A 79 -0.95 2.55 -8.99
N VAL A 80 0.30 2.53 -9.47
CA VAL A 80 0.69 1.98 -10.76
C VAL A 80 1.61 0.79 -10.52
N LEU A 81 1.30 -0.35 -11.14
CA LEU A 81 2.14 -1.55 -11.14
C LEU A 81 2.95 -1.60 -12.45
N GLU A 82 4.27 -1.76 -12.35
CA GLU A 82 5.22 -1.85 -13.48
C GLU A 82 6.04 -3.16 -13.47
#